data_AF-A0AAD9JYL6-F1
#
_entry.id   AF-A0AAD9JYL6-F1
#
_cell.length_a   1.000
_cell.length_b   1.000
_cell.length_c   1.000
_cell.angle_alpha   90.00
_cell.angle_beta   90.00
_cell.angle_gamma   90.00
#
_symmetry.space_group_name_H-M   'P 1'
#
loop_
_entity.id
_entity.type
_entity.pdbx_description
1 polymer ?
#
loop_
_entity_poly.entity_id
_entity_poly.type
_entity_poly.pdbx_seq_one_letter_code
_entity_poly.pdbx_strand_id
1 'polypeptide(L)'
;MLAVTHWGRSLMNIKNSRSPSTVLWGYSRRDLCGVRTFFVKDNFLVSFCQELLDPAGNHRYNHYIAGNRNILKLDDRGIFQTLFPEGRSHELHRALLEGTQCMYCGFDPTADSLHVGHLLTIMALLHCQRGGHSVIALIGGATAKIGDPSGRSTERAAMNEDTILHNVSGIHRTLDDIFMNHEEIFWQQEKTALGNRKILNNADWYNKINLIDFLSSTGRHFRMGTMLGRQSVTTRLSKPEGMSFTEFCYQIFQAYDWLHLHNTEGCRIQVGGNDQTGNIVSGHELISRVQDVPVWGLTVPLITSTTGDKLGKTAGNAVWLNPSKTPPFELYQYFIRMPDSDMKKYLNLFTFFNDKVLSDILTKHNNKPENRYAQKKLAEEVTKLVHGKAGLLSAERCTEALFNGSAEKLAMLSDDELNDLFRNTPVTELYLDPGTTVFDVVMKAKCFSRAVDAERVIKAGGVYINHQRAEEGDYVLIPGQHILPNGITLIRIGKKNYYLVKWLETGTLGNTRR
;
A
#
# COMPACT_ATOMS: atom_id res chain seq x y z
N MET A 1 53.74 -37.40 -40.99
CA MET A 1 55.08 -36.84 -41.28
C MET A 1 55.42 -35.86 -40.17
N LEU A 2 56.60 -36.02 -39.53
CA LEU A 2 57.35 -35.10 -38.62
C LEU A 2 56.58 -33.92 -37.98
N ALA A 3 56.35 -33.77 -36.66
CA ALA A 3 57.19 -33.93 -35.44
C ALA A 3 58.10 -32.71 -35.09
N VAL A 4 58.40 -32.56 -33.78
CA VAL A 4 59.49 -31.73 -33.16
C VAL A 4 59.23 -30.20 -33.01
N THR A 5 59.68 -29.45 -31.98
CA THR A 5 59.73 -29.61 -30.49
C THR A 5 59.93 -28.22 -29.81
N HIS A 6 59.62 -28.12 -28.50
CA HIS A 6 60.31 -27.41 -27.39
C HIS A 6 60.82 -25.93 -27.36
N TRP A 7 60.70 -25.39 -26.13
CA TRP A 7 61.62 -24.48 -25.37
C TRP A 7 61.53 -22.95 -25.47
N GLY A 8 61.78 -22.28 -24.32
CA GLY A 8 62.11 -20.84 -24.21
C GLY A 8 61.58 -20.11 -22.97
N ARG A 9 62.36 -20.01 -21.88
CA ARG A 9 62.12 -19.08 -20.76
C ARG A 9 62.80 -17.72 -21.03
N SER A 10 62.21 -16.59 -20.60
CA SER A 10 62.85 -15.65 -19.63
C SER A 10 62.12 -14.30 -19.42
N LEU A 11 61.88 -13.99 -18.14
CA LEU A 11 62.24 -12.74 -17.43
C LEU A 11 62.67 -11.50 -18.24
N MET A 12 62.01 -10.34 -18.05
CA MET A 12 62.45 -9.30 -17.08
C MET A 12 61.54 -8.04 -17.04
N ASN A 13 61.67 -7.27 -15.96
CA ASN A 13 61.01 -5.98 -15.69
C ASN A 13 61.45 -4.84 -16.63
N ILE A 14 60.67 -3.75 -16.69
CA ILE A 14 61.13 -2.36 -16.39
C ILE A 14 59.92 -1.43 -16.15
N LYS A 15 60.15 -0.37 -15.35
CA LYS A 15 59.14 0.60 -14.87
C LYS A 15 59.07 1.89 -15.72
N ASN A 16 58.06 2.72 -15.39
CA ASN A 16 58.08 4.19 -15.33
C ASN A 16 57.76 5.06 -16.58
N SER A 17 56.58 5.70 -16.50
CA SER A 17 56.42 7.15 -16.19
C SER A 17 55.93 8.16 -17.26
N ARG A 18 55.02 9.02 -16.78
CA ARG A 18 54.74 10.43 -17.14
C ARG A 18 54.05 10.79 -18.47
N SER A 19 53.04 11.65 -18.32
CA SER A 19 52.32 12.47 -19.31
C SER A 19 53.08 13.79 -19.59
N PRO A 20 52.54 14.83 -20.27
CA PRO A 20 51.29 14.93 -21.06
C PRO A 20 51.48 15.54 -22.48
N SER A 21 50.43 15.57 -23.32
CA SER A 21 50.37 16.49 -24.48
C SER A 21 48.93 16.81 -24.89
N THR A 22 48.65 18.09 -25.11
CA THR A 22 47.36 18.65 -25.55
C THR A 22 47.18 18.50 -27.06
N VAL A 23 45.99 18.11 -27.53
CA VAL A 23 45.59 18.27 -28.95
C VAL A 23 44.15 18.79 -29.04
N LEU A 24 44.01 20.03 -29.54
CA LEU A 24 42.77 20.56 -30.12
C LEU A 24 42.59 19.96 -31.52
N TRP A 25 41.36 19.66 -31.95
CA TRP A 25 40.84 19.93 -33.31
C TRP A 25 39.31 19.73 -33.35
N GLY A 26 38.62 20.54 -34.15
CA GLY A 26 37.15 20.54 -34.23
C GLY A 26 36.57 19.49 -35.18
N TYR A 27 35.23 19.32 -35.14
CA TYR A 27 34.51 18.36 -35.98
C TYR A 27 33.54 19.02 -36.95
N SER A 28 33.73 18.72 -38.24
CA SER A 28 32.71 18.83 -39.28
C SER A 28 31.83 17.57 -39.30
N ARG A 29 30.65 17.65 -39.91
CA ARG A 29 29.64 16.57 -39.97
C ARG A 29 29.96 15.52 -41.06
N ARG A 30 29.33 14.35 -40.91
CA ARG A 30 29.23 13.20 -41.86
C ARG A 30 30.49 12.31 -41.86
N ASP A 31 30.43 10.97 -41.93
CA ASP A 31 29.32 10.03 -42.26
C ASP A 31 29.36 8.70 -41.46
N LEU A 32 28.42 7.81 -41.80
CA LEU A 32 28.07 6.51 -41.21
C LEU A 32 29.16 5.41 -41.11
N CYS A 33 28.89 4.49 -40.17
CA CYS A 33 29.23 3.06 -40.16
C CYS A 33 30.68 2.63 -39.86
N GLY A 34 30.84 1.71 -38.90
CA GLY A 34 32.13 1.11 -38.54
C GLY A 34 32.07 0.20 -37.32
N VAL A 35 31.63 -1.05 -37.49
CA VAL A 35 31.72 -2.08 -36.44
C VAL A 35 33.20 -2.38 -36.16
N ARG A 36 33.62 -2.34 -34.89
CA ARG A 36 34.91 -2.89 -34.43
C ARG A 36 34.74 -3.80 -33.23
N THR A 37 34.98 -5.09 -33.46
CA THR A 37 35.00 -6.14 -32.45
C THR A 37 36.29 -6.07 -31.63
N PHE A 38 36.20 -6.15 -30.30
CA PHE A 38 37.36 -6.34 -29.41
C PHE A 38 37.05 -7.34 -28.29
N PHE A 39 38.02 -8.20 -28.01
CA PHE A 39 38.16 -9.03 -26.80
C PHE A 39 39.57 -8.75 -26.24
N VAL A 40 39.86 -8.82 -24.95
CA VAL A 40 39.07 -9.19 -23.75
C VAL A 40 39.24 -8.03 -22.70
N LYS A 41 38.87 -8.04 -21.41
CA LYS A 41 38.53 -9.09 -20.42
C LYS A 41 37.71 -8.46 -19.25
N ASP A 42 37.32 -9.30 -18.27
CA ASP A 42 36.95 -9.00 -16.87
C ASP A 42 35.91 -7.90 -16.59
N ASN A 43 34.77 -8.32 -16.01
CA ASN A 43 33.79 -7.54 -15.25
C ASN A 43 33.40 -6.14 -15.76
N PHE A 44 32.25 -6.04 -16.45
CA PHE A 44 31.09 -5.20 -16.07
C PHE A 44 30.00 -5.30 -17.15
N LEU A 45 28.85 -5.92 -16.85
CA LEU A 45 27.66 -5.86 -17.70
C LEU A 45 26.60 -4.95 -17.05
N VAL A 46 26.89 -3.64 -17.08
CA VAL A 46 25.83 -2.63 -16.99
C VAL A 46 25.25 -2.51 -18.40
N SER A 47 23.98 -2.93 -18.56
CA SER A 47 23.28 -2.72 -19.84
C SER A 47 23.06 -1.22 -20.03
N PHE A 48 23.70 -0.69 -21.07
CA PHE A 48 23.70 0.72 -21.42
C PHE A 48 22.35 1.10 -22.01
N CYS A 49 21.45 1.67 -21.20
CA CYS A 49 20.25 2.32 -21.71
C CYS A 49 20.68 3.60 -22.47
N GLN A 50 20.69 3.51 -23.79
CA GLN A 50 21.12 4.58 -24.66
C GLN A 50 20.15 5.76 -24.59
N GLU A 51 20.60 6.89 -24.04
CA GLU A 51 19.83 8.13 -23.92
C GLU A 51 19.48 8.68 -25.31
N LEU A 52 18.27 8.41 -25.78
CA LEU A 52 17.65 9.19 -26.86
C LEU A 52 17.08 10.47 -26.27
N LEU A 53 17.83 11.56 -26.38
CA LEU A 53 17.35 12.90 -26.10
C LEU A 53 16.30 13.31 -27.14
N ASP A 54 15.06 13.54 -26.69
CA ASP A 54 14.03 14.21 -27.48
C ASP A 54 14.37 15.72 -27.61
N PRO A 55 14.49 16.29 -28.83
CA PRO A 55 14.76 17.72 -29.02
C PRO A 55 13.69 18.67 -28.43
N ALA A 56 12.51 18.18 -28.05
CA ALA A 56 11.39 19.01 -27.60
C ALA A 56 11.48 19.52 -26.14
N GLY A 57 12.54 19.20 -25.39
CA GLY A 57 12.74 19.72 -24.03
C GLY A 57 11.75 19.21 -22.96
N ASN A 58 10.91 18.22 -23.29
CA ASN A 58 10.01 17.57 -22.34
C ASN A 58 10.79 16.55 -21.48
N HIS A 59 11.23 16.96 -20.28
CA HIS A 59 11.74 16.03 -19.26
C HIS A 59 10.60 15.16 -18.67
N ARG A 60 10.05 14.25 -19.47
CA ARG A 60 9.01 13.29 -19.09
C ARG A 60 9.55 11.86 -18.85
N TYR A 61 10.84 11.70 -18.57
CA TYR A 61 11.41 10.38 -18.28
C TYR A 61 11.06 9.91 -16.87
N ASN A 62 10.15 8.93 -16.80
CA ASN A 62 9.90 7.98 -15.72
C ASN A 62 10.14 8.48 -14.29
N HIS A 63 9.09 9.01 -13.65
CA HIS A 63 9.09 9.21 -12.18
C HIS A 63 9.15 7.88 -11.42
N TYR A 64 8.69 6.80 -12.05
CA TYR A 64 8.58 5.46 -11.48
C TYR A 64 9.68 4.51 -11.94
N ILE A 65 9.92 3.46 -11.16
CA ILE A 65 10.77 2.33 -11.53
C ILE A 65 10.08 1.56 -12.66
N ALA A 66 10.74 1.51 -13.82
CA ALA A 66 10.40 0.59 -14.90
C ALA A 66 10.50 -0.85 -14.40
N GLY A 67 9.58 -1.71 -14.81
CA GLY A 67 9.48 -3.08 -14.34
C GLY A 67 10.78 -3.88 -14.52
N ASN A 68 11.33 -4.42 -13.43
CA ASN A 68 12.48 -5.31 -13.50
C ASN A 68 12.04 -6.75 -13.30
N ARG A 69 12.36 -7.64 -14.26
CA ARG A 69 12.10 -9.08 -14.14
C ARG A 69 12.76 -9.67 -12.90
N ASN A 70 13.95 -9.20 -12.54
CA ASN A 70 14.60 -9.57 -11.30
C ASN A 70 13.99 -8.79 -10.12
N ILE A 71 12.91 -9.33 -9.57
CA ILE A 71 12.25 -8.81 -8.37
C ILE A 71 13.14 -8.86 -7.11
N LEU A 72 14.24 -9.63 -7.10
CA LEU A 72 15.11 -9.70 -5.92
C LEU A 72 15.87 -8.38 -5.67
N LYS A 73 15.95 -7.49 -6.68
CA LYS A 73 16.44 -6.11 -6.48
C LYS A 73 15.54 -5.26 -5.57
N LEU A 74 14.34 -5.72 -5.23
CA LEU A 74 13.47 -5.07 -4.25
C LEU A 74 13.98 -5.26 -2.80
N ASP A 75 15.00 -6.10 -2.59
CA ASP A 75 15.78 -6.18 -1.34
C ASP A 75 16.51 -4.86 -1.04
N ASP A 76 17.00 -4.14 -2.07
CA ASP A 76 17.57 -2.79 -1.93
C ASP A 76 16.56 -1.77 -1.34
N ARG A 77 15.26 -2.08 -1.43
CA ARG A 77 14.15 -1.30 -0.84
C ARG A 77 13.65 -1.85 0.50
N GLY A 78 14.14 -3.02 0.91
CA GLY A 78 13.65 -3.77 2.06
C GLY A 78 12.23 -4.30 1.89
N ILE A 79 11.74 -4.51 0.66
CA ILE A 79 10.40 -5.06 0.41
C ILE A 79 10.34 -6.54 0.80
N PHE A 80 11.41 -7.28 0.55
CA PHE A 80 11.57 -8.65 1.05
C PHE A 80 12.45 -8.65 2.31
N GLN A 81 12.16 -9.56 3.24
CA GLN A 81 12.92 -9.78 4.47
C GLN A 81 13.63 -11.14 4.47
N THR A 82 13.00 -12.18 3.91
CA THR A 82 13.57 -13.53 3.90
C THR A 82 13.16 -14.28 2.63
N LEU A 83 14.08 -15.06 2.09
CA LEU A 83 13.88 -15.97 0.97
C LEU A 83 14.01 -17.41 1.47
N PHE A 84 13.05 -18.25 1.10
CA PHE A 84 12.98 -19.66 1.46
C PHE A 84 12.88 -20.53 0.18
N PRO A 85 13.51 -21.72 0.12
CA PRO A 85 14.51 -22.22 1.05
C PRO A 85 15.81 -21.42 1.00
N GLU A 86 16.52 -21.34 2.12
CA GLU A 86 17.77 -20.59 2.25
C GLU A 86 18.84 -21.08 1.24
N GLY A 87 19.73 -20.16 0.84
CA GLY A 87 20.79 -20.44 -0.13
C GLY A 87 20.35 -20.58 -1.60
N ARG A 88 19.04 -20.69 -1.89
CA ARG A 88 18.52 -20.86 -3.27
C ARG A 88 18.17 -19.56 -4.01
N SER A 89 18.65 -18.41 -3.54
CA SER A 89 18.41 -17.11 -4.18
C SER A 89 18.91 -17.06 -5.64
N HIS A 90 20.02 -17.73 -5.95
CA HIS A 90 20.55 -17.82 -7.31
C HIS A 90 19.63 -18.63 -8.26
N GLU A 91 18.98 -19.69 -7.78
CA GLU A 91 18.02 -20.46 -8.57
C GLU A 91 16.77 -19.62 -8.90
N LEU A 92 16.23 -18.89 -7.91
CA LEU A 92 15.10 -17.99 -8.13
C LEU A 92 15.49 -16.84 -9.07
N HIS A 93 16.67 -16.23 -8.88
CA HIS A 93 17.20 -15.19 -9.76
C HIS A 93 17.24 -15.65 -11.22
N ARG A 94 17.75 -16.86 -11.47
CA ARG A 94 17.78 -17.47 -12.80
C ARG A 94 16.36 -17.66 -13.36
N ALA A 95 15.45 -18.26 -12.58
CA ALA A 95 14.07 -18.52 -13.02
C ALA A 95 13.31 -17.23 -13.41
N LEU A 96 13.51 -16.14 -12.65
CA LEU A 96 12.91 -14.83 -12.94
C LEU A 96 13.41 -14.20 -14.25
N LEU A 97 14.67 -14.45 -14.63
CA LEU A 97 15.25 -13.95 -15.87
C LEU A 97 14.90 -14.83 -17.08
N GLU A 98 14.90 -16.15 -16.92
CA GLU A 98 14.66 -17.12 -18.01
C GLU A 98 13.21 -17.16 -18.49
N GLY A 99 12.24 -16.94 -17.60
CA GLY A 99 10.82 -17.08 -17.93
C GLY A 99 9.91 -16.29 -17.03
N THR A 100 8.63 -16.21 -17.41
CA THR A 100 7.58 -15.59 -16.58
C THR A 100 7.20 -16.56 -15.48
N GLN A 101 7.45 -16.16 -14.23
CA GLN A 101 7.04 -16.91 -13.05
C GLN A 101 5.61 -16.51 -12.64
N CYS A 102 5.01 -17.31 -11.76
CA CYS A 102 3.77 -16.95 -11.09
C CYS A 102 3.98 -16.87 -9.57
N MET A 103 3.55 -15.74 -8.97
CA MET A 103 3.60 -15.44 -7.54
C MET A 103 2.18 -15.34 -6.97
N TYR A 104 1.95 -15.81 -5.74
CA TYR A 104 0.69 -15.56 -5.03
C TYR A 104 0.85 -15.06 -3.60
N CYS A 105 -0.15 -14.33 -3.11
CA CYS A 105 -0.34 -13.99 -1.69
C CYS A 105 -1.76 -14.39 -1.26
N GLY A 106 -1.89 -14.95 -0.04
CA GLY A 106 -3.17 -15.20 0.61
C GLY A 106 -3.72 -13.98 1.36
N PHE A 107 -5.04 -13.80 1.37
CA PHE A 107 -5.76 -12.74 2.08
C PHE A 107 -7.01 -13.32 2.75
N ASP A 108 -6.97 -13.43 4.07
CA ASP A 108 -7.99 -14.13 4.88
C ASP A 108 -9.15 -13.15 5.24
N PRO A 109 -10.41 -13.41 4.84
CA PRO A 109 -11.57 -12.51 5.03
C PRO A 109 -12.09 -12.38 6.48
N THR A 110 -11.22 -11.87 7.36
CA THR A 110 -11.50 -11.53 8.76
C THR A 110 -12.30 -10.24 8.95
N ALA A 111 -12.43 -9.44 7.90
CA ALA A 111 -13.24 -8.23 7.82
C ALA A 111 -13.58 -7.93 6.35
N ASP A 112 -14.53 -7.02 6.12
CA ASP A 112 -15.03 -6.59 4.81
C ASP A 112 -14.16 -5.58 4.06
N SER A 113 -12.92 -5.41 4.53
CA SER A 113 -11.91 -4.59 3.90
C SER A 113 -10.54 -5.06 4.35
N LEU A 114 -9.56 -4.99 3.46
CA LEU A 114 -8.16 -4.97 3.89
C LEU A 114 -7.85 -3.63 4.58
N HIS A 115 -6.79 -3.61 5.37
CA HIS A 115 -6.25 -2.41 6.04
C HIS A 115 -4.79 -2.20 5.65
N VAL A 116 -4.23 -1.01 5.90
CA VAL A 116 -2.86 -0.60 5.47
C VAL A 116 -1.76 -1.64 5.80
N GLY A 117 -1.87 -2.40 6.89
CA GLY A 117 -0.95 -3.51 7.18
C GLY A 117 -0.83 -4.60 6.09
N HIS A 118 -1.82 -4.77 5.20
CA HIS A 118 -1.78 -5.68 4.06
C HIS A 118 -1.19 -5.03 2.79
N LEU A 119 -1.03 -3.71 2.78
CA LEU A 119 -0.60 -2.99 1.58
C LEU A 119 0.79 -3.44 1.11
N LEU A 120 1.68 -3.86 2.02
CA LEU A 120 3.04 -4.28 1.63
C LEU A 120 3.06 -5.61 0.87
N THR A 121 2.21 -6.58 1.18
CA THR A 121 2.11 -7.82 0.38
C THR A 121 1.46 -7.53 -0.97
N ILE A 122 0.49 -6.61 -1.03
CA ILE A 122 -0.07 -6.12 -2.30
C ILE A 122 1.03 -5.42 -3.13
N MET A 123 1.84 -4.55 -2.54
CA MET A 123 2.98 -3.90 -3.21
C MET A 123 3.97 -4.94 -3.77
N ALA A 124 4.26 -6.02 -3.04
CA ALA A 124 5.10 -7.11 -3.53
C ALA A 124 4.50 -7.80 -4.78
N LEU A 125 3.19 -8.06 -4.79
CA LEU A 125 2.49 -8.54 -6.00
C LEU A 125 2.58 -7.50 -7.14
N LEU A 126 2.26 -6.23 -6.89
CA LEU A 126 2.32 -5.18 -7.91
C LEU A 126 3.72 -5.03 -8.51
N HIS A 127 4.78 -5.05 -7.70
CA HIS A 127 6.15 -5.05 -8.21
C HIS A 127 6.50 -6.31 -9.01
N CYS A 128 6.00 -7.48 -8.61
CA CYS A 128 6.16 -8.73 -9.38
C CYS A 128 5.46 -8.64 -10.75
N GLN A 129 4.23 -8.10 -10.75
CA GLN A 129 3.44 -7.87 -11.95
C GLN A 129 4.13 -6.89 -12.91
N ARG A 130 4.68 -5.77 -12.40
CA ARG A 130 5.53 -4.83 -13.16
C ARG A 130 6.73 -5.54 -13.78
N GLY A 131 7.31 -6.53 -13.10
CA GLY A 131 8.38 -7.38 -13.64
C GLY A 131 7.97 -8.29 -14.81
N GLY A 132 6.71 -8.26 -15.27
CA GLY A 132 6.19 -9.13 -16.32
C GLY A 132 5.92 -10.56 -15.84
N HIS A 133 5.71 -10.74 -14.54
CA HIS A 133 5.35 -12.02 -13.92
C HIS A 133 3.85 -12.10 -13.62
N SER A 134 3.29 -13.30 -13.66
CA SER A 134 1.87 -13.49 -13.31
C SER A 134 1.69 -13.41 -11.79
N VAL A 135 0.60 -12.79 -11.34
CA VAL A 135 0.29 -12.62 -9.91
C VAL A 135 -1.11 -13.07 -9.56
N ILE A 136 -1.23 -13.70 -8.39
CA ILE A 136 -2.49 -14.22 -7.86
C ILE A 136 -2.72 -13.63 -6.45
N ALA A 137 -3.81 -12.90 -6.28
CA ALA A 137 -4.33 -12.58 -4.95
C ALA A 137 -5.37 -13.65 -4.58
N LEU A 138 -5.03 -14.52 -3.62
CA LEU A 138 -5.91 -15.60 -3.18
C LEU A 138 -6.72 -15.15 -1.97
N ILE A 139 -8.04 -15.10 -2.11
CA ILE A 139 -8.97 -14.84 -1.00
C ILE A 139 -9.24 -16.15 -0.26
N GLY A 140 -9.09 -16.10 1.06
CA GLY A 140 -9.20 -17.24 1.97
C GLY A 140 -10.63 -17.62 2.37
N GLY A 141 -11.57 -17.76 1.42
CA GLY A 141 -12.98 -18.03 1.75
C GLY A 141 -13.23 -19.30 2.56
N ALA A 142 -12.41 -20.34 2.36
CA ALA A 142 -12.43 -21.56 3.18
C ALA A 142 -11.54 -21.43 4.43
N THR A 143 -10.33 -20.87 4.29
CA THR A 143 -9.38 -20.71 5.41
C THR A 143 -9.90 -19.78 6.51
N ALA A 144 -10.76 -18.82 6.18
CA ALA A 144 -11.46 -17.99 7.17
C ALA A 144 -12.47 -18.75 8.03
N LYS A 145 -13.00 -19.90 7.58
CA LYS A 145 -13.83 -20.81 8.40
C LYS A 145 -12.98 -21.57 9.44
N ILE A 146 -11.65 -21.57 9.28
CA ILE A 146 -10.68 -22.29 10.11
C ILE A 146 -9.98 -21.32 11.07
N GLY A 147 -9.42 -20.23 10.52
CA GLY A 147 -8.70 -19.19 11.26
C GLY A 147 -7.21 -19.49 11.47
N ASP A 148 -6.36 -18.54 11.04
CA ASP A 148 -4.91 -18.63 11.25
C ASP A 148 -4.50 -18.31 12.71
N PRO A 149 -3.79 -19.23 13.41
CA PRO A 149 -3.18 -18.95 14.72
C PRO A 149 -1.95 -18.05 14.66
N SER A 150 -1.36 -17.81 13.48
CA SER A 150 -0.04 -17.18 13.37
C SER A 150 -0.04 -15.76 13.93
N GLY A 151 0.88 -15.50 14.85
CA GLY A 151 1.00 -14.21 15.54
C GLY A 151 -0.16 -13.85 16.48
N ARG A 152 -1.00 -14.82 16.88
CA ARG A 152 -2.13 -14.64 17.82
C ARG A 152 -1.89 -15.30 19.17
N SER A 153 -2.59 -14.79 20.19
CA SER A 153 -2.54 -15.27 21.58
C SER A 153 -3.80 -16.01 22.02
N THR A 154 -4.89 -15.86 21.29
CA THR A 154 -6.25 -16.37 21.55
C THR A 154 -6.84 -16.91 20.25
N GLU A 155 -7.78 -17.85 20.33
CA GLU A 155 -8.52 -18.35 19.17
C GLU A 155 -9.30 -17.23 18.46
N ARG A 156 -9.60 -17.42 17.18
CA ARG A 156 -10.56 -16.55 16.48
C ARG A 156 -11.99 -16.99 16.82
N ALA A 157 -12.87 -16.03 17.08
CA ALA A 157 -14.30 -16.30 17.06
C ALA A 157 -14.72 -16.78 15.67
N ALA A 158 -15.52 -17.85 15.61
CA ALA A 158 -16.07 -18.34 14.35
C ALA A 158 -16.99 -17.29 13.71
N MET A 159 -16.81 -17.04 12.41
CA MET A 159 -17.69 -16.17 11.63
C MET A 159 -18.78 -17.02 10.96
N ASN A 160 -20.01 -16.50 10.86
CA ASN A 160 -21.05 -17.15 10.08
C ASN A 160 -20.79 -17.00 8.56
N GLU A 161 -21.47 -17.82 7.76
CA GLU A 161 -21.23 -17.90 6.32
C GLU A 161 -21.54 -16.57 5.61
N ASP A 162 -22.64 -15.90 5.97
CA ASP A 162 -23.01 -14.59 5.41
C ASP A 162 -21.94 -13.52 5.65
N THR A 163 -21.34 -13.49 6.85
CA THR A 163 -20.24 -12.58 7.18
C THR A 163 -19.01 -12.89 6.35
N ILE A 164 -18.68 -14.18 6.16
CA ILE A 164 -17.54 -14.58 5.32
C ILE A 164 -17.79 -14.19 3.86
N LEU A 165 -19.00 -14.39 3.32
CA LEU A 165 -19.35 -14.01 1.94
C LEU A 165 -19.33 -12.49 1.71
N HIS A 166 -19.84 -11.71 2.67
CA HIS A 166 -19.73 -10.24 2.67
C HIS A 166 -18.25 -9.82 2.72
N ASN A 167 -17.45 -10.45 3.59
CA ASN A 167 -16.04 -10.14 3.75
C ASN A 167 -15.21 -10.48 2.49
N VAL A 168 -15.44 -11.65 1.89
CA VAL A 168 -14.86 -12.06 0.59
C VAL A 168 -15.16 -11.02 -0.48
N SER A 169 -16.42 -10.58 -0.58
CA SER A 169 -16.86 -9.60 -1.57
C SER A 169 -16.19 -8.23 -1.36
N GLY A 170 -16.06 -7.79 -0.11
CA GLY A 170 -15.37 -6.54 0.25
C GLY A 170 -13.87 -6.56 -0.05
N ILE A 171 -13.18 -7.66 0.27
CA ILE A 171 -11.76 -7.86 -0.06
C ILE A 171 -11.55 -7.96 -1.57
N HIS A 172 -12.41 -8.67 -2.31
CA HIS A 172 -12.31 -8.75 -3.77
C HIS A 172 -12.36 -7.38 -4.42
N ARG A 173 -13.35 -6.54 -4.08
CA ARG A 173 -13.43 -5.16 -4.58
C ARG A 173 -12.18 -4.36 -4.24
N THR A 174 -11.76 -4.40 -2.97
CA THR A 174 -10.55 -3.68 -2.50
C THR A 174 -9.30 -4.07 -3.30
N LEU A 175 -9.12 -5.36 -3.61
CA LEU A 175 -7.98 -5.84 -4.40
C LEU A 175 -8.07 -5.41 -5.86
N ASP A 176 -9.23 -5.58 -6.49
CA ASP A 176 -9.42 -5.25 -7.92
C ASP A 176 -9.29 -3.73 -8.16
N ASP A 177 -9.86 -2.91 -7.28
CA ASP A 177 -9.69 -1.45 -7.30
C ASP A 177 -8.21 -1.04 -7.26
N ILE A 178 -7.42 -1.65 -6.36
CA ILE A 178 -5.97 -1.37 -6.24
C ILE A 178 -5.20 -1.82 -7.49
N PHE A 179 -5.51 -3.00 -8.03
CA PHE A 179 -4.85 -3.48 -9.25
C PHE A 179 -5.23 -2.65 -10.48
N MET A 180 -6.49 -2.23 -10.62
CA MET A 180 -6.97 -1.34 -11.68
C MET A 180 -6.31 0.04 -11.57
N ASN A 181 -6.30 0.64 -10.37
CA ASN A 181 -5.59 1.90 -10.11
C ASN A 181 -4.10 1.80 -10.44
N HIS A 182 -3.43 0.69 -10.09
CA HIS A 182 -2.03 0.45 -10.46
C HIS A 182 -1.82 0.47 -11.98
N GLU A 183 -2.62 -0.30 -12.73
CA GLU A 183 -2.53 -0.40 -14.18
C GLU A 183 -2.81 0.94 -14.87
N GLU A 184 -3.93 1.59 -14.53
CA GLU A 184 -4.38 2.83 -15.15
C GLU A 184 -3.57 4.08 -14.77
N ILE A 185 -2.93 4.09 -13.59
CA ILE A 185 -2.30 5.31 -13.07
C ILE A 185 -0.77 5.19 -13.04
N PHE A 186 -0.24 3.98 -12.78
CA PHE A 186 1.20 3.76 -12.54
C PHE A 186 1.87 2.89 -13.63
N TRP A 187 1.12 2.34 -14.60
CA TRP A 187 1.68 1.54 -15.70
C TRP A 187 1.40 2.05 -17.12
N GLN A 188 0.36 2.87 -17.36
CA GLN A 188 0.02 3.44 -18.69
C GLN A 188 1.15 4.14 -19.47
N GLN A 189 2.30 4.41 -18.84
CA GLN A 189 3.45 5.09 -19.44
C GLN A 189 4.57 4.15 -19.91
N GLU A 190 4.49 2.85 -19.61
CA GLU A 190 5.55 1.88 -19.91
C GLU A 190 5.30 1.12 -21.22
N LYS A 191 6.39 0.81 -21.96
CA LYS A 191 6.33 0.11 -23.26
C LYS A 191 6.26 -1.41 -23.15
N THR A 192 6.40 -1.96 -21.95
CA THR A 192 6.39 -3.41 -21.68
C THR A 192 5.00 -3.87 -21.23
N ALA A 193 4.59 -5.06 -21.68
CA ALA A 193 3.35 -5.67 -21.19
C ALA A 193 3.42 -5.90 -19.67
N LEU A 194 2.35 -5.55 -18.97
CA LEU A 194 2.16 -5.87 -17.56
C LEU A 194 1.95 -7.39 -17.41
N GLY A 195 2.43 -7.97 -16.32
CA GLY A 195 2.13 -9.38 -16.01
C GLY A 195 0.64 -9.63 -15.76
N ASN A 196 0.16 -10.84 -16.04
CA ASN A 196 -1.24 -11.21 -15.81
C ASN A 196 -1.59 -11.13 -14.31
N ARG A 197 -2.78 -10.64 -13.97
CA ARG A 197 -3.33 -10.74 -12.60
C ARG A 197 -4.52 -11.70 -12.54
N LYS A 198 -4.68 -12.39 -11.42
CA LYS A 198 -5.90 -13.12 -11.05
C LYS A 198 -6.26 -12.85 -9.59
N ILE A 199 -7.55 -12.76 -9.30
CA ILE A 199 -8.09 -12.81 -7.94
C ILE A 199 -8.89 -14.12 -7.88
N LEU A 200 -8.53 -15.01 -6.96
CA LEU A 200 -9.11 -16.36 -6.83
C LEU A 200 -9.62 -16.58 -5.40
N ASN A 201 -10.46 -17.61 -5.18
CA ASN A 201 -10.98 -17.94 -3.85
C ASN A 201 -10.74 -19.44 -3.54
N ASN A 202 -10.09 -19.76 -2.40
CA ASN A 202 -9.81 -21.15 -2.07
C ASN A 202 -11.07 -21.99 -1.76
N ALA A 203 -12.20 -21.34 -1.47
CA ALA A 203 -13.50 -22.02 -1.41
C ALA A 203 -13.84 -22.78 -2.71
N ASP A 204 -13.34 -22.32 -3.87
CA ASP A 204 -13.66 -22.90 -5.18
C ASP A 204 -13.16 -24.35 -5.34
N TRP A 205 -12.10 -24.74 -4.63
CA TRP A 205 -11.62 -26.13 -4.57
C TRP A 205 -12.06 -26.85 -3.28
N TYR A 206 -12.06 -26.20 -2.13
CA TYR A 206 -12.46 -26.86 -0.87
C TYR A 206 -13.93 -27.28 -0.85
N ASN A 207 -14.83 -26.53 -1.49
CA ASN A 207 -16.24 -26.92 -1.60
C ASN A 207 -16.47 -28.17 -2.49
N LYS A 208 -15.44 -28.63 -3.20
CA LYS A 208 -15.50 -29.78 -4.13
C LYS A 208 -14.61 -30.95 -3.69
N ILE A 209 -13.81 -30.79 -2.64
CA ILE A 209 -12.85 -31.81 -2.21
C ILE A 209 -13.51 -32.84 -1.29
N ASN A 210 -13.25 -34.12 -1.53
CA ASN A 210 -13.64 -35.17 -0.59
C ASN A 210 -12.62 -35.23 0.56
N LEU A 211 -13.09 -35.32 1.80
CA LEU A 211 -12.23 -35.36 2.98
C LEU A 211 -11.31 -36.60 3.03
N ILE A 212 -11.82 -37.77 2.63
CA ILE A 212 -11.04 -39.02 2.61
C ILE A 212 -9.95 -38.92 1.54
N ASP A 213 -10.29 -38.40 0.36
CA ASP A 213 -9.31 -38.16 -0.71
C ASP A 213 -8.26 -37.17 -0.25
N PHE A 214 -8.64 -36.02 0.33
CA PHE A 214 -7.70 -35.02 0.85
C PHE A 214 -6.74 -35.57 1.92
N LEU A 215 -7.25 -36.34 2.89
CA LEU A 215 -6.41 -36.96 3.93
C LEU A 215 -5.48 -38.02 3.34
N SER A 216 -5.97 -38.84 2.41
CA SER A 216 -5.20 -39.92 1.79
C SER A 216 -4.21 -39.43 0.73
N SER A 217 -4.50 -38.38 -0.04
CA SER A 217 -3.60 -37.81 -1.04
C SER A 217 -2.60 -36.84 -0.41
N THR A 218 -3.09 -35.92 0.42
CA THR A 218 -2.32 -34.74 0.86
C THR A 218 -1.96 -34.85 2.33
N GLY A 219 -2.90 -35.25 3.20
CA GLY A 219 -2.68 -35.43 4.64
C GLY A 219 -1.49 -36.33 4.97
N ARG A 220 -1.29 -37.41 4.20
CA ARG A 220 -0.15 -38.35 4.36
C ARG A 220 1.25 -37.72 4.26
N HIS A 221 1.38 -36.55 3.64
CA HIS A 221 2.67 -35.86 3.46
C HIS A 221 3.06 -35.00 4.67
N PHE A 222 2.13 -34.75 5.60
CA PHE A 222 2.38 -34.00 6.81
C PHE A 222 2.91 -34.89 7.95
N ARG A 223 3.79 -34.33 8.78
CA ARG A 223 4.39 -35.03 9.93
C ARG A 223 4.04 -34.27 11.21
N MET A 224 3.32 -34.93 12.12
CA MET A 224 2.83 -34.31 13.36
C MET A 224 3.94 -33.64 14.17
N GLY A 225 5.09 -34.30 14.35
CA GLY A 225 6.22 -33.72 15.09
C GLY A 225 6.74 -32.41 14.48
N THR A 226 6.84 -32.35 13.15
CA THR A 226 7.23 -31.12 12.42
C THR A 226 6.21 -30.01 12.62
N MET A 227 4.91 -30.31 12.49
CA MET A 227 3.83 -29.33 12.64
C MET A 227 3.75 -28.78 14.07
N LEU A 228 3.82 -29.66 15.08
CA LEU A 228 3.77 -29.30 16.49
C LEU A 228 5.00 -28.47 16.93
N GLY A 229 6.15 -28.67 16.29
CA GLY A 229 7.38 -27.91 16.54
C GLY A 229 7.43 -26.51 15.91
N ARG A 230 6.44 -26.12 15.09
CA ARG A 230 6.41 -24.79 14.46
C ARG A 230 6.11 -23.71 15.49
N GLN A 231 6.88 -22.63 15.50
CA GLN A 231 6.82 -21.60 16.55
C GLN A 231 5.41 -21.03 16.80
N SER A 232 4.60 -20.81 15.76
CA SER A 232 3.20 -20.37 15.89
C SER A 232 2.34 -21.38 16.66
N VAL A 233 2.47 -22.66 16.30
CA VAL A 233 1.78 -23.80 16.93
C VAL A 233 2.25 -23.98 18.38
N THR A 234 3.56 -24.06 18.62
CA THR A 234 4.14 -24.20 19.97
C THR A 234 3.71 -23.05 20.90
N THR A 235 3.71 -21.81 20.39
CA THR A 235 3.33 -20.63 21.18
C THR A 235 1.87 -20.69 21.61
N ARG A 236 0.95 -21.06 20.71
CA ARG A 236 -0.47 -21.20 21.00
C ARG A 236 -0.76 -22.39 21.92
N LEU A 237 -0.16 -23.57 21.66
CA LEU A 237 -0.27 -24.75 22.52
C LEU A 237 0.23 -24.52 23.96
N SER A 238 1.19 -23.62 24.16
CA SER A 238 1.67 -23.26 25.51
C SER A 238 0.70 -22.40 26.34
N LYS A 239 -0.42 -21.96 25.76
CA LYS A 239 -1.45 -21.17 26.47
C LYS A 239 -2.42 -22.09 27.22
N PRO A 240 -3.04 -21.63 28.32
CA PRO A 240 -4.00 -22.43 29.09
C PRO A 240 -5.19 -22.97 28.28
N GLU A 241 -5.60 -22.25 27.24
CA GLU A 241 -6.67 -22.64 26.31
C GLU A 241 -6.23 -23.70 25.28
N GLY A 242 -4.93 -23.94 25.11
CA GLY A 242 -4.37 -24.79 24.08
C GLY A 242 -4.59 -24.26 22.65
N MET A 243 -4.81 -25.19 21.71
CA MET A 243 -5.13 -24.96 20.30
C MET A 243 -6.19 -25.97 19.88
N SER A 244 -7.21 -25.57 19.12
CA SER A 244 -8.20 -26.50 18.58
C SER A 244 -7.65 -27.28 17.39
N PHE A 245 -8.21 -28.46 17.10
CA PHE A 245 -7.82 -29.25 15.92
C PHE A 245 -8.08 -28.47 14.61
N THR A 246 -9.14 -27.67 14.58
CA THR A 246 -9.45 -26.74 13.48
C THR A 246 -8.31 -25.75 13.28
N GLU A 247 -7.93 -24.99 14.31
CA GLU A 247 -6.86 -23.99 14.27
C GLU A 247 -5.50 -24.65 13.88
N PHE A 248 -5.25 -25.87 14.35
CA PHE A 248 -4.07 -26.67 13.95
C PHE A 248 -4.08 -27.05 12.46
N CYS A 249 -5.23 -27.38 11.88
CA CYS A 249 -5.34 -27.75 10.47
C CYS A 249 -5.09 -26.59 9.50
N TYR A 250 -5.14 -25.33 9.91
CA TYR A 250 -4.94 -24.16 9.04
C TYR A 250 -3.66 -24.26 8.17
N GLN A 251 -2.54 -24.69 8.77
CA GLN A 251 -1.26 -24.86 8.08
C GLN A 251 -1.27 -25.94 6.97
N ILE A 252 -2.20 -26.90 7.04
CA ILE A 252 -2.43 -27.92 5.99
C ILE A 252 -3.16 -27.29 4.80
N PHE A 253 -4.16 -26.44 5.10
CA PHE A 253 -4.98 -25.80 4.08
C PHE A 253 -4.14 -24.79 3.26
N GLN A 254 -3.45 -23.85 3.91
CA GLN A 254 -2.57 -22.91 3.19
C GLN A 254 -1.43 -23.61 2.42
N ALA A 255 -0.95 -24.77 2.90
CA ALA A 255 0.01 -25.58 2.15
C ALA A 255 -0.61 -26.20 0.88
N TYR A 256 -1.82 -26.76 0.99
CA TYR A 256 -2.54 -27.31 -0.16
C TYR A 256 -2.94 -26.24 -1.18
N ASP A 257 -3.29 -25.03 -0.74
CA ASP A 257 -3.57 -23.89 -1.63
C ASP A 257 -2.38 -23.61 -2.57
N TRP A 258 -1.15 -23.66 -2.05
CA TRP A 258 0.04 -23.51 -2.91
C TRP A 258 0.18 -24.68 -3.88
N LEU A 259 -0.02 -25.93 -3.44
CA LEU A 259 0.01 -27.10 -4.34
C LEU A 259 -1.08 -27.03 -5.42
N HIS A 260 -2.27 -26.57 -5.08
CA HIS A 260 -3.37 -26.38 -6.02
C HIS A 260 -2.99 -25.32 -7.07
N LEU A 261 -2.56 -24.13 -6.65
CA LEU A 261 -2.12 -23.06 -7.56
C LEU A 261 -0.86 -23.43 -8.36
N HIS A 262 0.01 -24.30 -7.84
CA HIS A 262 1.12 -24.85 -8.62
C HIS A 262 0.60 -25.70 -9.79
N ASN A 263 -0.34 -26.61 -9.51
CA ASN A 263 -0.91 -27.52 -10.49
C ASN A 263 -1.78 -26.84 -11.55
N THR A 264 -2.55 -25.81 -11.17
CA THR A 264 -3.51 -25.14 -12.06
C THR A 264 -2.96 -23.90 -12.76
N GLU A 265 -2.04 -23.17 -12.11
CA GLU A 265 -1.55 -21.86 -12.58
C GLU A 265 -0.02 -21.79 -12.73
N GLY A 266 0.70 -22.89 -12.49
CA GLY A 266 2.16 -22.90 -12.49
C GLY A 266 2.77 -22.02 -11.39
N CYS A 267 2.05 -21.77 -10.30
CA CYS A 267 2.51 -20.91 -9.22
C CYS A 267 3.72 -21.49 -8.49
N ARG A 268 4.84 -20.77 -8.51
CA ARG A 268 6.13 -21.23 -7.93
C ARG A 268 6.64 -20.35 -6.81
N ILE A 269 5.99 -19.22 -6.54
CA ILE A 269 6.41 -18.27 -5.51
C ILE A 269 5.23 -17.95 -4.59
N GLN A 270 5.37 -18.16 -3.29
CA GLN A 270 4.42 -17.65 -2.28
C GLN A 270 5.03 -16.42 -1.61
N VAL A 271 4.28 -15.33 -1.52
CA VAL A 271 4.65 -14.15 -0.72
C VAL A 271 3.67 -13.97 0.45
N GLY A 272 4.17 -13.55 1.60
CA GLY A 272 3.37 -13.26 2.78
C GLY A 272 4.09 -12.38 3.80
N GLY A 273 3.43 -12.01 4.90
CA GLY A 273 4.09 -11.34 6.03
C GLY A 273 5.09 -12.27 6.71
N ASN A 274 6.07 -11.70 7.44
CA ASN A 274 7.06 -12.51 8.18
C ASN A 274 6.42 -13.44 9.25
N ASP A 275 5.21 -13.15 9.72
CA ASP A 275 4.41 -14.02 10.58
C ASP A 275 3.86 -15.27 9.85
N GLN A 276 3.79 -15.27 8.52
CA GLN A 276 3.35 -16.40 7.69
C GLN A 276 4.45 -17.44 7.39
N THR A 277 5.69 -17.22 7.84
CA THR A 277 6.84 -18.07 7.53
C THR A 277 6.56 -19.57 7.74
N GLY A 278 5.94 -19.96 8.85
CA GLY A 278 5.62 -21.36 9.14
C GLY A 278 4.65 -22.00 8.15
N ASN A 279 3.65 -21.23 7.67
CA ASN A 279 2.67 -21.70 6.70
C ASN A 279 3.28 -21.75 5.27
N ILE A 280 4.12 -20.78 4.92
CA ILE A 280 4.88 -20.78 3.65
C ILE A 280 5.80 -22.02 3.59
N VAL A 281 6.57 -22.29 4.66
CA VAL A 281 7.41 -23.50 4.77
C VAL A 281 6.57 -24.77 4.60
N SER A 282 5.36 -24.81 5.17
CA SER A 282 4.44 -25.95 5.04
C SER A 282 4.10 -26.28 3.58
N GLY A 283 3.83 -25.26 2.76
CA GLY A 283 3.50 -25.45 1.35
C GLY A 283 4.71 -25.86 0.51
N HIS A 284 5.89 -25.30 0.79
CA HIS A 284 7.13 -25.76 0.13
C HIS A 284 7.47 -27.21 0.50
N GLU A 285 7.35 -27.59 1.79
CA GLU A 285 7.54 -28.98 2.23
C GLU A 285 6.53 -29.93 1.59
N LEU A 286 5.27 -29.51 1.44
CA LEU A 286 4.24 -30.31 0.76
C LEU A 286 4.58 -30.48 -0.72
N ILE A 287 4.81 -29.39 -1.45
CA ILE A 287 5.10 -29.43 -2.89
C ILE A 287 6.34 -30.31 -3.12
N SER A 288 7.44 -30.06 -2.42
CA SER A 288 8.69 -30.85 -2.56
C SER A 288 8.53 -32.34 -2.24
N ARG A 289 7.48 -32.76 -1.51
CA ARG A 289 7.18 -34.17 -1.21
C ARG A 289 6.21 -34.82 -2.20
N VAL A 290 5.45 -34.02 -2.96
CA VAL A 290 4.48 -34.48 -3.96
C VAL A 290 5.08 -34.40 -5.37
N GLN A 291 5.93 -33.39 -5.61
CA GLN A 291 6.53 -33.02 -6.89
C GLN A 291 7.96 -32.53 -6.65
N ASP A 292 8.95 -33.10 -7.36
CA ASP A 292 10.35 -32.68 -7.27
C ASP A 292 10.60 -31.41 -8.11
N VAL A 293 9.95 -30.30 -7.70
CA VAL A 293 9.93 -29.02 -8.42
C VAL A 293 10.39 -27.86 -7.53
N PRO A 294 11.27 -26.96 -8.00
CA PRO A 294 11.71 -25.83 -7.17
C PRO A 294 10.59 -24.80 -7.02
N VAL A 295 10.21 -24.52 -5.77
CA VAL A 295 9.27 -23.46 -5.37
C VAL A 295 9.84 -22.65 -4.20
N TRP A 296 9.54 -21.35 -4.16
CA TRP A 296 10.17 -20.39 -3.23
C TRP A 296 9.16 -19.61 -2.39
N GLY A 297 9.48 -19.42 -1.12
CA GLY A 297 8.81 -18.49 -0.23
C GLY A 297 9.53 -17.16 -0.18
N LEU A 298 8.79 -16.05 -0.15
CA LEU A 298 9.31 -14.71 0.14
C LEU A 298 8.49 -14.10 1.28
N THR A 299 9.15 -13.56 2.30
CA THR A 299 8.46 -12.80 3.35
C THR A 299 8.67 -11.31 3.15
N VAL A 300 7.66 -10.50 3.46
CA VAL A 300 7.78 -9.04 3.58
C VAL A 300 7.87 -8.66 5.07
N PRO A 301 8.59 -7.59 5.43
CA PRO A 301 8.77 -7.23 6.82
C PRO A 301 7.48 -6.76 7.49
N LEU A 302 7.32 -7.14 8.76
CA LEU A 302 6.29 -6.57 9.62
C LEU A 302 6.63 -5.10 9.90
N ILE A 303 5.80 -4.19 9.41
CA ILE A 303 6.00 -2.76 9.63
C ILE A 303 5.43 -2.39 11.00
N THR A 304 6.32 -2.12 11.95
CA THR A 304 6.02 -1.43 13.20
C THR A 304 6.42 0.04 13.13
N SER A 305 5.75 0.87 13.90
CA SER A 305 6.18 2.23 14.23
C SER A 305 7.39 2.22 15.17
N THR A 306 8.00 3.39 15.37
CA THR A 306 9.00 3.63 16.42
C THR A 306 8.45 3.42 17.84
N THR A 307 7.13 3.48 18.05
CA THR A 307 6.45 3.15 19.32
C THR A 307 6.19 1.65 19.51
N GLY A 308 6.50 0.81 18.50
CA GLY A 308 6.27 -0.64 18.52
C GLY A 308 4.88 -1.08 18.03
N ASP A 309 3.97 -0.15 17.74
CA ASP A 309 2.64 -0.44 17.21
C ASP A 309 2.71 -0.99 15.78
N LYS A 310 1.85 -1.95 15.43
CA LYS A 310 1.74 -2.43 14.03
C LYS A 310 1.16 -1.33 13.14
N LEU A 311 1.73 -1.14 11.94
CA LEU A 311 1.24 -0.21 10.92
C LEU A 311 -0.24 -0.47 10.62
N GLY A 312 -0.98 0.63 10.43
CA GLY A 312 -2.43 0.61 10.20
C GLY A 312 -3.28 0.53 11.47
N LYS A 313 -2.71 0.61 12.69
CA LYS A 313 -3.46 0.79 13.94
C LYS A 313 -3.33 2.22 14.48
N THR A 314 -4.45 2.90 14.66
CA THR A 314 -4.54 4.24 15.26
C THR A 314 -5.50 4.21 16.45
N ALA A 315 -5.00 4.41 17.67
CA ALA A 315 -5.81 4.50 18.90
C ALA A 315 -6.86 3.38 19.07
N GLY A 316 -6.53 2.15 18.65
CA GLY A 316 -7.41 0.98 18.70
C GLY A 316 -8.11 0.62 17.38
N ASN A 317 -8.29 1.59 16.46
CA ASN A 317 -8.96 1.36 15.18
C ASN A 317 -7.98 1.04 14.05
N ALA A 318 -8.44 0.24 13.07
CA ALA A 318 -7.69 -0.05 11.85
C ALA A 318 -7.89 1.02 10.78
N VAL A 319 -6.84 1.35 10.03
CA VAL A 319 -6.89 2.23 8.85
C VAL A 319 -7.19 1.36 7.64
N TRP A 320 -8.45 1.37 7.20
CA TRP A 320 -8.96 0.50 6.14
C TRP A 320 -8.55 1.01 4.75
N LEU A 321 -8.60 0.12 3.75
CA LEU A 321 -8.39 0.46 2.34
C LEU A 321 -9.71 0.70 1.59
N ASN A 322 -10.86 0.30 2.17
CA ASN A 322 -12.19 0.60 1.65
C ASN A 322 -12.61 2.04 2.06
N PRO A 323 -12.97 2.93 1.10
CA PRO A 323 -13.29 4.33 1.35
C PRO A 323 -14.50 4.52 2.28
N SER A 324 -15.48 3.60 2.25
CA SER A 324 -16.64 3.66 3.15
C SER A 324 -16.25 3.49 4.62
N LYS A 325 -15.14 2.81 4.92
CA LYS A 325 -14.66 2.59 6.31
C LYS A 325 -13.60 3.59 6.74
N THR A 326 -12.71 3.97 5.83
CA THR A 326 -11.70 5.01 6.03
C THR A 326 -11.71 5.90 4.78
N PRO A 327 -12.31 7.09 4.85
CA PRO A 327 -12.37 8.03 3.73
C PRO A 327 -11.00 8.33 3.11
N PRO A 328 -10.95 8.72 1.83
CA PRO A 328 -9.69 9.13 1.19
C PRO A 328 -8.97 10.24 1.96
N PHE A 329 -9.72 11.19 2.54
CA PHE A 329 -9.17 12.21 3.44
C PHE A 329 -8.50 11.61 4.69
N GLU A 330 -9.13 10.63 5.36
CA GLU A 330 -8.55 10.01 6.55
C GLU A 330 -7.31 9.18 6.23
N LEU A 331 -7.31 8.45 5.12
CA LEU A 331 -6.15 7.69 4.63
C LEU A 331 -4.99 8.63 4.27
N TYR A 332 -5.26 9.69 3.52
CA TYR A 332 -4.27 10.71 3.19
C TYR A 332 -3.69 11.33 4.47
N GLN A 333 -4.55 11.77 5.39
CA GLN A 333 -4.13 12.35 6.66
C GLN A 333 -3.38 11.36 7.55
N TYR A 334 -3.65 10.05 7.48
CA TYR A 334 -2.86 9.03 8.18
C TYR A 334 -1.39 9.07 7.76
N PHE A 335 -1.10 9.08 6.45
CA PHE A 335 0.27 9.20 5.94
C PHE A 335 0.87 10.60 6.15
N ILE A 336 0.08 11.68 6.03
CA ILE A 336 0.52 13.05 6.37
C ILE A 336 1.03 13.15 7.81
N ARG A 337 0.39 12.45 8.76
CA ARG A 337 0.73 12.51 10.19
C ARG A 337 2.00 11.76 10.57
N MET A 338 2.54 10.89 9.70
CA MET A 338 3.72 10.05 9.99
C MET A 338 4.99 10.84 10.33
N PRO A 339 5.85 10.28 11.22
CA PRO A 339 7.09 10.93 11.64
C PRO A 339 8.14 10.93 10.52
N ASP A 340 9.01 11.94 10.52
CA ASP A 340 10.07 12.11 9.52
C ASP A 340 11.03 10.90 9.46
N SER A 341 11.26 10.24 10.61
CA SER A 341 12.10 9.04 10.74
C SER A 341 11.70 7.90 9.81
N ASP A 342 10.41 7.78 9.52
CA ASP A 342 9.85 6.64 8.80
C ASP A 342 9.79 6.91 7.29
N MET A 343 9.98 8.17 6.86
CA MET A 343 9.76 8.60 5.46
C MET A 343 10.65 7.87 4.46
N LYS A 344 11.96 7.73 4.74
CA LYS A 344 12.87 6.98 3.85
C LYS A 344 12.42 5.53 3.69
N LYS A 345 11.97 4.89 4.77
CA LYS A 345 11.49 3.49 4.76
C LYS A 345 10.16 3.39 4.00
N TYR A 346 9.17 4.20 4.35
CA TYR A 346 7.83 4.08 3.79
C TYR A 346 7.75 4.49 2.32
N LEU A 347 8.53 5.48 1.88
CA LEU A 347 8.63 5.82 0.46
C LEU A 347 9.21 4.66 -0.38
N ASN A 348 10.20 3.91 0.15
CA ASN A 348 10.74 2.74 -0.54
C ASN A 348 9.73 1.57 -0.62
N LEU A 349 8.95 1.36 0.43
CA LEU A 349 8.03 0.23 0.57
C LEU A 349 6.66 0.42 -0.11
N PHE A 350 6.15 1.66 -0.14
CA PHE A 350 4.77 1.96 -0.54
C PHE A 350 4.65 2.88 -1.76
N THR A 351 5.76 3.17 -2.46
CA THR A 351 5.73 3.95 -3.71
C THR A 351 6.59 3.32 -4.80
N PHE A 352 6.23 3.60 -6.05
CA PHE A 352 6.97 3.14 -7.22
C PHE A 352 8.07 4.11 -7.66
N PHE A 353 8.36 5.20 -6.92
CA PHE A 353 9.35 6.21 -7.31
C PHE A 353 10.72 5.60 -7.58
N ASN A 354 11.44 6.10 -8.60
CA ASN A 354 12.85 5.71 -8.81
C ASN A 354 13.80 6.38 -7.79
N ASP A 355 15.05 5.91 -7.73
CA ASP A 355 15.99 6.33 -6.68
C ASP A 355 16.43 7.80 -6.80
N LYS A 356 16.43 8.36 -8.01
CA LYS A 356 16.66 9.80 -8.26
C LYS A 356 15.51 10.63 -7.69
N VAL A 357 14.26 10.21 -7.90
CA VAL A 357 13.07 10.87 -7.35
C VAL A 357 13.01 10.71 -5.84
N LEU A 358 13.33 9.53 -5.28
CA LEU A 358 13.43 9.35 -3.83
C LEU A 358 14.50 10.26 -3.22
N SER A 359 15.69 10.35 -3.83
CA SER A 359 16.77 11.21 -3.36
C SER A 359 16.39 12.70 -3.38
N ASP A 360 15.71 13.16 -4.44
CA ASP A 360 15.17 14.52 -4.54
C ASP A 360 14.10 14.80 -3.46
N ILE A 361 13.15 13.88 -3.27
CA ILE A 361 12.10 14.02 -2.24
C ILE A 361 12.71 14.11 -0.84
N LEU A 362 13.65 13.22 -0.51
CA LEU A 362 14.31 13.20 0.79
C LEU A 362 15.20 14.43 1.00
N THR A 363 15.91 14.90 -0.03
CA THR A 363 16.72 16.14 0.05
C THR A 363 15.83 17.36 0.28
N LYS A 364 14.73 17.49 -0.48
CA LYS A 364 13.75 18.58 -0.29
C LYS A 364 13.11 18.57 1.09
N HIS A 365 12.78 17.39 1.60
CA HIS A 365 12.23 17.22 2.95
C HIS A 365 13.26 17.56 4.03
N ASN A 366 14.49 17.04 3.95
CA ASN A 366 15.55 17.31 4.93
C ASN A 366 15.95 18.79 4.99
N ASN A 367 15.89 19.50 3.86
CA ASN A 367 16.17 20.93 3.81
C ASN A 367 15.08 21.78 4.48
N LYS A 368 13.84 21.29 4.54
CA LYS A 368 12.65 21.99 5.05
C LYS A 368 11.60 21.01 5.62
N PRO A 369 11.88 20.33 6.74
CA PRO A 369 11.04 19.26 7.26
C PRO A 369 9.64 19.76 7.65
N GLU A 370 9.51 21.02 8.06
CA GLU A 370 8.26 21.67 8.43
C GLU A 370 7.20 21.68 7.30
N ASN A 371 7.62 21.62 6.04
CA ASN A 371 6.71 21.54 4.90
C ASN A 371 6.09 20.15 4.68
N ARG A 372 6.58 19.12 5.39
CA ARG A 372 6.16 17.71 5.31
C ARG A 372 6.14 17.15 3.87
N TYR A 373 7.14 17.53 3.07
CA TYR A 373 7.17 17.21 1.63
C TYR A 373 7.20 15.70 1.34
N ALA A 374 7.98 14.94 2.11
CA ALA A 374 8.03 13.48 1.99
C ALA A 374 6.70 12.82 2.37
N GLN A 375 6.06 13.26 3.47
CA GLN A 375 4.75 12.77 3.88
C GLN A 375 3.67 13.06 2.82
N LYS A 376 3.66 14.27 2.25
CA LYS A 376 2.74 14.65 1.17
C LYS A 376 2.89 13.71 -0.02
N LYS A 377 4.12 13.49 -0.50
CA LYS A 377 4.38 12.57 -1.62
C LYS A 377 4.01 11.12 -1.30
N LEU A 378 4.25 10.65 -0.08
CA LEU A 378 3.79 9.32 0.35
C LEU A 378 2.25 9.22 0.38
N ALA A 379 1.58 10.21 0.96
CA ALA A 379 0.13 10.27 1.07
C ALA A 379 -0.55 10.37 -0.31
N GLU A 380 0.01 11.20 -1.21
CA GLU A 380 -0.43 11.32 -2.61
C GLU A 380 -0.40 9.97 -3.32
N GLU A 381 0.74 9.26 -3.30
CA GLU A 381 0.91 8.00 -4.04
C GLU A 381 0.05 6.87 -3.47
N VAL A 382 0.00 6.72 -2.14
CA VAL A 382 -0.80 5.65 -1.53
C VAL A 382 -2.30 5.91 -1.69
N THR A 383 -2.76 7.15 -1.50
CA THR A 383 -4.19 7.48 -1.69
C THR A 383 -4.61 7.30 -3.16
N LYS A 384 -3.72 7.63 -4.10
CA LYS A 384 -3.91 7.43 -5.55
C LYS A 384 -3.92 5.96 -5.96
N LEU A 385 -3.15 5.11 -5.28
CA LEU A 385 -3.15 3.65 -5.50
C LEU A 385 -4.42 2.99 -4.93
N VAL A 386 -4.89 3.45 -3.77
CA VAL A 386 -6.00 2.82 -3.04
C VAL A 386 -7.37 3.34 -3.46
N HIS A 387 -7.51 4.65 -3.72
CA HIS A 387 -8.78 5.32 -4.04
C HIS A 387 -8.76 6.07 -5.39
N GLY A 388 -7.76 5.78 -6.23
CA GLY A 388 -7.61 6.38 -7.56
C GLY A 388 -7.33 7.89 -7.56
N LYS A 389 -7.32 8.48 -8.75
CA LYS A 389 -7.13 9.93 -8.96
C LYS A 389 -8.24 10.75 -8.29
N ALA A 390 -9.48 10.28 -8.34
CA ALA A 390 -10.64 10.98 -7.75
C ALA A 390 -10.55 11.04 -6.22
N GLY A 391 -10.21 9.92 -5.55
CA GLY A 391 -10.02 9.88 -4.10
C GLY A 391 -8.87 10.76 -3.62
N LEU A 392 -7.75 10.81 -4.36
CA LEU A 392 -6.67 11.75 -4.05
C LEU A 392 -7.15 13.22 -4.15
N LEU A 393 -7.76 13.61 -5.26
CA LEU A 393 -8.23 14.99 -5.45
C LEU A 393 -9.26 15.40 -4.39
N SER A 394 -10.10 14.47 -3.94
CA SER A 394 -11.03 14.67 -2.83
C SER A 394 -10.29 14.88 -1.50
N ALA A 395 -9.32 14.01 -1.18
CA ALA A 395 -8.50 14.14 0.02
C ALA A 395 -7.70 15.46 0.07
N GLU A 396 -7.21 15.92 -1.08
CA GLU A 396 -6.53 17.21 -1.23
C GLU A 396 -7.50 18.38 -1.01
N ARG A 397 -8.68 18.38 -1.65
CA ARG A 397 -9.73 19.40 -1.41
C ARG A 397 -10.13 19.48 0.06
N CYS A 398 -10.43 18.35 0.70
CA CYS A 398 -10.78 18.29 2.11
C CYS A 398 -9.64 18.80 3.02
N THR A 399 -8.38 18.49 2.66
CA THR A 399 -7.19 18.99 3.37
C THR A 399 -7.04 20.51 3.23
N GLU A 400 -7.20 21.07 2.03
CA GLU A 400 -7.18 22.52 1.81
C GLU A 400 -8.32 23.23 2.57
N ALA A 401 -9.54 22.71 2.46
CA ALA A 401 -10.73 23.27 3.10
C ALA A 401 -10.63 23.27 4.63
N LEU A 402 -10.02 22.25 5.25
CA LEU A 402 -9.91 22.18 6.71
C LEU A 402 -8.72 22.97 7.27
N PHE A 403 -7.55 22.92 6.63
CA PHE A 403 -6.31 23.47 7.22
C PHE A 403 -5.84 24.80 6.62
N ASN A 404 -6.15 25.10 5.37
CA ASN A 404 -5.68 26.32 4.69
C ASN A 404 -6.70 27.48 4.72
N GLY A 405 -7.81 27.31 5.43
CA GLY A 405 -8.64 28.43 5.87
C GLY A 405 -9.59 29.06 4.84
N SER A 406 -9.77 28.47 3.65
CA SER A 406 -10.66 29.03 2.62
C SER A 406 -12.10 28.57 2.81
N ALA A 407 -12.96 29.53 3.17
CA ALA A 407 -14.42 29.38 3.15
C ALA A 407 -14.95 28.98 1.77
N GLU A 408 -14.33 29.47 0.70
CA GLU A 408 -14.68 29.15 -0.70
C GLU A 408 -14.42 27.68 -1.01
N LYS A 409 -13.27 27.13 -0.57
CA LYS A 409 -12.94 25.71 -0.74
C LYS A 409 -13.90 24.80 0.02
N LEU A 410 -14.29 25.21 1.23
CA LEU A 410 -15.29 24.52 2.04
C LEU A 410 -16.70 24.57 1.40
N ALA A 411 -17.04 25.67 0.71
CA ALA A 411 -18.29 25.82 -0.05
C ALA A 411 -18.33 24.95 -1.33
N MET A 412 -17.17 24.52 -1.84
CA MET A 412 -17.03 23.68 -3.03
C MET A 412 -17.03 22.17 -2.74
N LEU A 413 -17.01 21.75 -1.47
CA LEU A 413 -17.10 20.33 -1.11
C LEU A 413 -18.51 19.79 -1.37
N SER A 414 -18.60 18.55 -1.88
CA SER A 414 -19.88 17.84 -2.00
C SER A 414 -20.41 17.38 -0.64
N ASP A 415 -21.70 17.02 -0.56
CA ASP A 415 -22.29 16.41 0.65
C ASP A 415 -21.50 15.18 1.12
N ASP A 416 -21.04 14.31 0.20
CA ASP A 416 -20.22 13.14 0.55
C ASP A 416 -18.86 13.55 1.15
N GLU A 417 -18.19 14.55 0.58
CA GLU A 417 -16.92 15.06 1.08
C GLU A 417 -17.05 15.71 2.45
N LEU A 418 -18.18 16.39 2.71
CA LEU A 418 -18.50 16.97 4.01
C LEU A 418 -18.81 15.88 5.04
N ASN A 419 -19.60 14.87 4.67
CA ASN A 419 -19.90 13.71 5.52
C ASN A 419 -18.63 12.93 5.88
N ASP A 420 -17.68 12.79 4.95
CA ASP A 420 -16.39 12.15 5.19
C ASP A 420 -15.45 13.00 6.06
N LEU A 421 -15.34 14.30 5.77
CA LEU A 421 -14.50 15.25 6.52
C LEU A 421 -14.97 15.43 7.97
N PHE A 422 -16.29 15.42 8.18
CA PHE A 422 -16.94 15.69 9.46
C PHE A 422 -17.62 14.47 10.10
N ARG A 423 -17.30 13.25 9.64
CA ARG A 423 -17.86 11.97 10.14
C ARG A 423 -17.81 11.81 11.67
N ASN A 424 -16.74 12.31 12.29
CA ASN A 424 -16.49 12.27 13.73
C ASN A 424 -16.70 13.63 14.42
N THR A 425 -17.29 14.61 13.72
CA THR A 425 -17.58 15.96 14.21
C THR A 425 -19.08 16.08 14.51
N PRO A 426 -19.49 16.78 15.60
CA PRO A 426 -20.91 17.02 15.82
C PRO A 426 -21.51 17.85 14.68
N VAL A 427 -22.44 17.23 13.94
CA VAL A 427 -23.28 17.90 12.95
C VAL A 427 -24.60 18.28 13.63
N THR A 428 -25.02 19.53 13.50
CA THR A 428 -26.34 20.00 13.96
C THR A 428 -27.13 20.55 12.80
N GLU A 429 -28.33 20.03 12.59
CA GLU A 429 -29.28 20.57 11.61
C GLU A 429 -30.08 21.70 12.25
N LEU A 430 -30.11 22.88 11.63
CA LEU A 430 -30.81 24.07 12.14
C LEU A 430 -31.64 24.74 11.03
N TYR A 431 -32.78 25.31 11.40
CA TYR A 431 -33.49 26.28 10.56
C TYR A 431 -32.96 27.68 10.85
N LEU A 432 -32.88 28.53 9.81
CA LEU A 432 -32.45 29.91 9.96
C LEU A 432 -33.63 30.80 10.39
N ASP A 433 -33.72 31.07 11.70
CA ASP A 433 -34.65 32.07 12.22
C ASP A 433 -34.13 33.48 11.89
N PRO A 434 -34.99 34.44 11.46
CA PRO A 434 -34.58 35.82 11.26
C PRO A 434 -33.95 36.42 12.52
N GLY A 435 -32.77 37.04 12.37
CA GLY A 435 -32.02 37.61 13.50
C GLY A 435 -31.15 36.64 14.29
N THR A 436 -31.05 35.37 13.88
CA THR A 436 -30.13 34.39 14.51
C THR A 436 -28.69 34.92 14.56
N THR A 437 -28.12 35.01 15.76
CA THR A 437 -26.77 35.55 16.00
C THR A 437 -25.67 34.48 16.03
N VAL A 438 -24.41 34.91 15.98
CA VAL A 438 -23.24 34.04 16.23
C VAL A 438 -23.38 33.32 17.57
N PHE A 439 -23.80 34.02 18.63
CA PHE A 439 -24.02 33.45 19.95
C PHE A 439 -25.10 32.37 19.94
N ASP A 440 -26.25 32.64 19.30
CA ASP A 440 -27.33 31.67 19.16
C ASP A 440 -26.86 30.38 18.47
N VAL A 441 -26.07 30.51 17.39
CA VAL A 441 -25.60 29.35 16.64
C VAL A 441 -24.60 28.51 17.42
N VAL A 442 -23.62 29.09 18.12
CA VAL A 442 -22.69 28.29 18.92
C VAL A 442 -23.38 27.59 20.10
N MET A 443 -24.48 28.15 20.62
CA MET A 443 -25.30 27.52 21.65
C MET A 443 -26.23 26.43 21.07
N LYS A 444 -26.96 26.72 19.98
CA LYS A 444 -27.83 25.76 19.27
C LYS A 444 -27.02 24.55 18.75
N ALA A 445 -25.82 24.78 18.21
CA ALA A 445 -24.88 23.74 17.76
C ALA A 445 -24.12 23.03 18.91
N LYS A 446 -24.43 23.35 20.18
CA LYS A 446 -23.86 22.73 21.39
C LYS A 446 -22.32 22.81 21.46
N CYS A 447 -21.73 23.87 20.90
CA CYS A 447 -20.29 24.14 21.02
C CYS A 447 -19.86 24.40 22.48
N PHE A 448 -20.81 24.86 23.31
CA PHE A 448 -20.62 25.13 24.72
C PHE A 448 -21.80 24.58 25.55
N SER A 449 -21.52 24.13 26.77
CA SER A 449 -22.54 23.69 27.73
C SER A 449 -23.14 24.83 28.56
N ARG A 450 -22.51 26.02 28.56
CA ARG A 450 -22.91 27.19 29.36
C ARG A 450 -22.76 28.47 28.54
N ALA A 451 -23.79 29.31 28.55
CA ALA A 451 -23.82 30.63 27.92
C ALA A 451 -22.60 31.51 28.29
N VAL A 452 -22.27 31.56 29.59
CA VAL A 452 -21.15 32.36 30.12
C VAL A 452 -19.79 31.95 29.52
N ASP A 453 -19.60 30.66 29.22
CA ASP A 453 -18.37 30.19 28.57
C ASP A 453 -18.34 30.54 27.09
N ALA A 454 -19.48 30.48 26.39
CA ALA A 454 -19.59 30.92 25.01
C ALA A 454 -19.25 32.41 24.88
N GLU A 455 -19.89 33.28 25.67
CA GLU A 455 -19.59 34.72 25.70
C GLU A 455 -18.11 35.01 25.95
N ARG A 456 -17.54 34.36 26.98
CA ARG A 456 -16.14 34.54 27.38
C ARG A 456 -15.19 34.15 26.25
N VAL A 457 -15.47 33.05 25.54
CA VAL A 457 -14.61 32.56 24.44
C VAL A 457 -14.81 33.36 23.16
N ILE A 458 -16.02 33.85 22.86
CA ILE A 458 -16.27 34.79 21.75
C ILE A 458 -15.50 36.10 22.00
N LYS A 459 -15.71 36.74 23.16
CA LYS A 459 -15.02 38.00 23.55
C LYS A 459 -13.48 37.84 23.54
N ALA A 460 -12.97 36.66 23.89
CA ALA A 460 -11.54 36.33 23.81
C ALA A 460 -11.03 36.00 22.38
N GLY A 461 -11.88 35.97 21.35
CA GLY A 461 -11.49 35.64 19.97
C GLY A 461 -11.23 34.16 19.71
N GLY A 462 -11.78 33.28 20.54
CA GLY A 462 -11.62 31.83 20.43
C GLY A 462 -12.60 31.14 19.49
N VAL A 463 -13.58 31.86 18.94
CA VAL A 463 -14.59 31.34 18.00
C VAL A 463 -14.29 31.80 16.58
N TYR A 464 -14.39 30.87 15.63
CA TYR A 464 -14.21 31.12 14.21
C TYR A 464 -15.39 30.52 13.43
N ILE A 465 -15.91 31.26 12.46
CA ILE A 465 -16.95 30.83 11.52
C ILE A 465 -16.33 30.81 10.12
N ASN A 466 -16.40 29.69 9.42
CA ASN A 466 -15.82 29.49 8.08
C ASN A 466 -14.37 30.00 8.00
N HIS A 467 -13.60 29.68 9.06
CA HIS A 467 -12.21 30.11 9.34
C HIS A 467 -11.98 31.60 9.64
N GLN A 468 -12.96 32.47 9.42
CA GLN A 468 -12.91 33.87 9.86
C GLN A 468 -13.16 33.94 11.37
N ARG A 469 -12.43 34.80 12.10
CA ARG A 469 -12.67 35.01 13.53
C ARG A 469 -14.01 35.70 13.72
N ALA A 470 -14.86 35.20 14.63
CA ALA A 470 -16.07 35.92 15.02
C ALA A 470 -15.67 37.17 15.84
N GLU A 471 -16.21 38.33 15.45
CA GLU A 471 -15.90 39.61 16.09
C GLU A 471 -16.72 39.80 17.38
N GLU A 472 -18.04 39.68 17.29
CA GLU A 472 -18.97 39.84 18.41
C GLU A 472 -20.04 38.73 18.44
N GLY A 473 -20.62 38.48 19.63
CA GLY A 473 -21.62 37.43 19.82
C GLY A 473 -22.98 37.77 19.22
N ASP A 474 -23.35 39.05 19.28
CA ASP A 474 -24.67 39.57 18.88
C ASP A 474 -24.76 39.80 17.35
N TYR A 475 -23.68 39.50 16.62
CA TYR A 475 -23.63 39.67 15.17
C TYR A 475 -24.57 38.67 14.48
N VAL A 476 -25.52 39.20 13.69
CA VAL A 476 -26.53 38.40 12.98
C VAL A 476 -25.90 37.65 11.80
N LEU A 477 -26.26 36.39 11.61
CA LEU A 477 -25.73 35.59 10.51
C LEU A 477 -26.24 36.08 9.14
N ILE A 478 -25.29 36.35 8.26
CA ILE A 478 -25.52 36.76 6.87
C ILE A 478 -25.33 35.55 5.93
N PRO A 479 -26.35 35.16 5.14
CA PRO A 479 -26.21 34.16 4.06
C PRO A 479 -25.16 34.56 3.01
N GLY A 480 -24.42 33.58 2.49
CA GLY A 480 -23.28 33.80 1.59
C GLY A 480 -21.95 34.11 2.30
N GLN A 481 -21.97 34.52 3.57
CA GLN A 481 -20.77 34.78 4.37
C GLN A 481 -20.62 33.76 5.52
N HIS A 482 -21.64 33.64 6.37
CA HIS A 482 -21.66 32.74 7.52
C HIS A 482 -22.28 31.39 7.16
N ILE A 483 -23.29 31.43 6.30
CA ILE A 483 -23.91 30.27 5.68
C ILE A 483 -23.33 30.19 4.27
N LEU A 484 -22.54 29.16 4.00
CA LEU A 484 -21.91 28.96 2.71
C LEU A 484 -22.96 28.57 1.65
N PRO A 485 -22.68 28.77 0.35
CA PRO A 485 -23.60 28.41 -0.74
C PRO A 485 -24.11 26.95 -0.74
N ASN A 486 -23.36 26.01 -0.16
CA ASN A 486 -23.78 24.61 0.04
C ASN A 486 -24.57 24.38 1.36
N GLY A 487 -25.10 25.45 1.97
CA GLY A 487 -25.99 25.36 3.13
C GLY A 487 -25.32 25.02 4.46
N ILE A 488 -23.99 25.20 4.59
CA ILE A 488 -23.27 24.84 5.83
C ILE A 488 -22.61 26.04 6.52
N THR A 489 -22.35 25.87 7.81
CA THR A 489 -21.45 26.73 8.60
C THR A 489 -20.46 25.85 9.36
N LEU A 490 -19.15 26.08 9.16
CA LEU A 490 -18.12 25.43 9.98
C LEU A 490 -17.74 26.34 11.15
N ILE A 491 -17.94 25.85 12.37
CA ILE A 491 -17.56 26.54 13.60
C ILE A 491 -16.29 25.87 14.13
N ARG A 492 -15.25 26.67 14.40
CA ARG A 492 -14.04 26.22 15.10
C ARG A 492 -13.88 26.94 16.42
N ILE A 493 -13.76 26.17 17.50
CA ILE A 493 -13.47 26.65 18.86
C ILE A 493 -12.01 26.33 19.19
N GLY A 494 -11.23 27.37 19.50
CA GLY A 494 -9.79 27.27 19.72
C GLY A 494 -9.06 26.71 18.49
N LYS A 495 -8.11 25.80 18.70
CA LYS A 495 -7.24 25.28 17.62
C LYS A 495 -7.72 23.98 16.95
N LYS A 496 -8.63 23.21 17.57
CA LYS A 496 -8.91 21.82 17.17
C LYS A 496 -10.36 21.37 17.26
N ASN A 497 -11.25 22.10 17.93
CA ASN A 497 -12.62 21.64 18.14
C ASN A 497 -13.47 22.21 17.00
N TYR A 498 -13.91 21.34 16.09
CA TYR A 498 -14.79 21.71 14.98
C TYR A 498 -16.21 21.25 15.26
N TYR A 499 -17.18 21.99 14.76
CA TYR A 499 -18.61 21.69 14.78
C TYR A 499 -19.18 22.11 13.43
N LEU A 500 -20.07 21.29 12.85
CA LEU A 500 -20.70 21.59 11.57
C LEU A 500 -22.19 21.91 11.81
N VAL A 501 -22.66 23.00 11.23
CA VAL A 501 -24.10 23.28 11.13
C VAL A 501 -24.52 23.07 9.69
N LYS A 502 -25.57 22.26 9.48
CA LYS A 502 -26.26 22.14 8.19
C LYS A 502 -27.58 22.91 8.31
N TRP A 503 -27.77 23.90 7.44
CA TRP A 503 -28.97 24.71 7.42
C TRP A 503 -30.03 24.03 6.57
N LEU A 504 -31.16 23.74 7.19
CA LEU A 504 -32.33 23.23 6.50
C LEU A 504 -33.05 24.41 5.84
N GLU A 505 -33.36 24.27 4.55
CA GLU A 505 -34.23 25.23 3.88
C GLU A 505 -35.60 25.23 4.58
N THR A 506 -36.08 26.43 4.93
CA THR A 506 -37.46 26.64 5.35
C THR A 506 -38.36 26.49 4.14
N GLY A 507 -38.68 25.23 3.81
CA GLY A 507 -39.41 24.85 2.61
C GLY A 507 -40.70 25.65 2.46
N THR A 508 -40.85 26.30 1.31
CA THR A 508 -42.15 26.83 0.86
C THR A 508 -43.17 25.70 0.85
N LEU A 509 -44.10 25.73 1.80
CA LEU A 509 -45.30 24.90 1.80
C LEU A 509 -46.16 25.25 0.57
N GLY A 510 -45.90 24.57 -0.57
CA GLY A 510 -46.61 24.84 -1.81
C GLY A 510 -46.28 23.89 -2.96
N ASN A 511 -47.21 22.97 -3.25
CA ASN A 511 -47.28 22.14 -4.47
C ASN A 511 -46.17 21.12 -4.75
N THR A 512 -46.17 20.02 -3.98
CA THR A 512 -46.13 18.68 -4.61
C THR A 512 -47.56 18.15 -4.74
N ARG A 513 -48.11 18.21 -5.96
CA ARG A 513 -49.37 17.52 -6.30
C ARG A 513 -49.05 16.08 -6.70
N ARG A 514 -49.62 15.14 -5.95
CA ARG A 514 -49.89 13.71 -6.27
C ARG A 514 -48.77 12.91 -6.95
#